data_AF-A0A1H9Y710-F1
#
_entry.id   AF-A0A1H9Y710-F1
#
_cell.length_a   1.000
_cell.length_b   1.000
_cell.length_c   1.000
_cell.angle_alpha   90.00
_cell.angle_beta   90.00
_cell.angle_gamma   90.00
#
_symmetry.space_group_name_H-M   'P 1'
#
loop_
_entity.id
_entity.type
_entity.pdbx_description
1 polymer ?
#
loop_
_entity_poly.entity_id
_entity_poly.type
_entity_poly.pdbx_seq_one_letter_code
_entity_poly.pdbx_strand_id
1 'polypeptide(L)'
;MVVARKKYDYAQPQEQQQQQQFKKPKPKRSYRFEKIVVSIGIIAALSLSLMLLTRFAVITETRYRVNHLNTQLEQLHTQKEKLRVEAEKVSKSRWIESEAIDRLDMQYPSPEQILYIHVHPAEVAELSSQLSSKIEENPTYHVASNNNLNKVFDIIVGLFKI
;
A
#
# COMPACT_ATOMS: atom_id res chain seq x y z
N MET A 1 -33.86 23.18 -125.73
CA MET A 1 -33.02 23.69 -124.63
C MET A 1 -33.75 23.44 -123.33
N VAL A 2 -33.21 22.52 -122.53
CA VAL A 2 -33.75 22.07 -121.23
C VAL A 2 -33.28 23.03 -120.16
N VAL A 3 -34.17 23.52 -119.29
CA VAL A 3 -33.75 24.10 -118.00
C VAL A 3 -34.76 23.71 -116.92
N ALA A 4 -34.39 22.74 -116.10
CA ALA A 4 -35.10 22.42 -114.87
C ALA A 4 -34.73 23.46 -113.79
N ARG A 5 -35.73 24.03 -113.10
CA ARG A 5 -35.51 24.92 -111.96
C ARG A 5 -35.30 24.08 -110.69
N LYS A 6 -34.13 24.23 -110.06
CA LYS A 6 -33.82 23.64 -108.76
C LYS A 6 -34.48 24.49 -107.66
N LYS A 7 -35.32 23.89 -106.82
CA LYS A 7 -35.81 24.53 -105.59
C LYS A 7 -34.73 24.39 -104.52
N TYR A 8 -34.39 25.49 -103.85
CA TYR A 8 -33.49 25.49 -102.71
C TYR A 8 -34.32 25.37 -101.44
N ASP A 9 -34.19 24.25 -100.73
CA ASP A 9 -34.58 24.16 -99.33
C ASP A 9 -33.48 24.82 -98.50
N TYR A 10 -33.75 26.05 -98.04
CA TYR A 10 -32.99 26.65 -96.95
C TYR A 10 -33.75 26.39 -95.65
N ALA A 11 -33.34 25.34 -94.93
CA ALA A 11 -33.73 25.12 -93.55
C ALA A 11 -32.45 24.93 -92.70
N GLN A 12 -32.10 26.04 -92.04
CA GLN A 12 -31.32 26.25 -90.81
C GLN A 12 -30.28 25.20 -90.39
N PRO A 13 -29.02 25.59 -90.13
CA PRO A 13 -28.07 24.69 -89.48
C PRO A 13 -28.62 24.33 -88.10
N GLN A 14 -28.86 23.04 -87.86
CA GLN A 14 -29.03 22.56 -86.49
C GLN A 14 -27.73 22.83 -85.77
N GLU A 15 -27.75 23.84 -84.90
CA GLU A 15 -26.76 23.99 -83.85
C GLU A 15 -26.71 22.65 -83.10
N GLN A 16 -25.67 21.87 -83.36
CA GLN A 16 -25.25 20.84 -82.43
C GLN A 16 -24.88 21.58 -81.16
N GLN A 17 -25.88 21.80 -80.30
CA GLN A 17 -25.65 21.99 -78.89
C GLN A 17 -24.95 20.71 -78.43
N GLN A 18 -23.62 20.71 -78.54
CA GLN A 18 -22.79 20.01 -77.57
C GLN A 18 -23.24 20.57 -76.23
N GLN A 19 -24.20 19.88 -75.61
CA GLN A 19 -24.40 19.98 -74.19
C GLN A 19 -23.09 19.53 -73.58
N GLN A 20 -22.15 20.47 -73.42
CA GLN A 20 -21.11 20.37 -72.44
C GLN A 20 -21.87 20.16 -71.14
N GLN A 21 -22.01 18.89 -70.75
CA GLN A 21 -22.46 18.55 -69.43
C GLN A 21 -21.45 19.21 -68.51
N PHE A 22 -21.77 20.39 -68.00
CA PHE A 22 -21.06 21.02 -66.91
C PHE A 22 -21.17 20.04 -65.76
N LYS A 23 -20.16 19.16 -65.65
CA LYS A 23 -20.00 18.27 -64.51
C LYS A 23 -19.90 19.18 -63.31
N LYS A 24 -20.99 19.25 -62.52
CA LYS A 24 -21.03 19.98 -61.26
C LYS A 24 -19.77 19.60 -60.47
N PRO A 25 -18.96 20.55 -59.98
CA PRO A 25 -17.80 20.20 -59.18
C PRO A 25 -18.29 19.43 -57.96
N LYS A 26 -17.86 18.18 -57.82
CA LYS A 26 -18.18 17.38 -56.64
C LYS A 26 -17.67 18.14 -55.40
N PRO A 27 -18.46 18.24 -54.31
CA PRO A 27 -18.02 18.95 -53.13
C PRO A 27 -16.71 18.32 -52.63
N LYS A 28 -15.66 19.13 -52.52
CA LYS A 28 -14.38 18.69 -51.93
C LYS A 28 -14.66 18.32 -50.48
N ARG A 29 -14.71 17.03 -50.19
CA ARG A 29 -14.93 16.51 -48.83
C ARG A 29 -13.82 17.08 -47.94
N SER A 30 -14.20 17.88 -46.93
CA SER A 30 -13.19 18.47 -46.04
C SER A 30 -12.73 17.41 -45.06
N TYR A 31 -11.48 16.94 -45.19
CA TYR A 31 -10.84 15.98 -44.29
C TYR A 31 -10.49 16.55 -42.90
N ARG A 32 -10.97 17.76 -42.58
CA ARG A 32 -10.62 18.47 -41.33
C ARG A 32 -11.18 17.73 -40.10
N PHE A 33 -12.41 17.24 -40.20
CA PHE A 33 -13.04 16.45 -39.12
C PHE A 33 -12.34 15.10 -38.90
N GLU A 34 -11.95 14.39 -39.97
CA GLU A 34 -11.23 13.12 -39.85
C GLU A 34 -9.87 13.31 -39.13
N LYS A 35 -9.15 14.39 -39.45
CA LYS A 35 -7.89 14.72 -38.76
C LYS A 35 -8.09 15.01 -37.26
N ILE A 36 -9.18 15.69 -36.91
CA ILE A 36 -9.51 16.00 -35.50
C ILE A 36 -9.87 14.72 -34.75
N VAL A 37 -10.66 13.82 -35.34
CA VAL A 37 -11.03 12.54 -34.72
C VAL A 37 -9.80 11.67 -34.47
N VAL A 38 -8.89 11.57 -35.44
CA VAL A 38 -7.62 10.83 -35.27
C VAL A 38 -6.75 11.47 -34.18
N SER A 39 -6.64 12.80 -34.15
CA SER A 39 -5.91 13.53 -33.12
C SER A 39 -6.47 13.27 -31.72
N ILE A 40 -7.79 13.30 -31.54
CA ILE A 40 -8.44 13.00 -30.26
C ILE A 40 -8.19 11.55 -29.86
N GLY A 41 -8.24 10.60 -30.80
CA GLY A 41 -7.94 9.19 -30.54
C GLY A 41 -6.52 8.98 -30.00
N ILE A 42 -5.53 9.68 -30.58
CA ILE A 42 -4.13 9.62 -30.11
C ILE A 42 -4.00 10.21 -28.70
N ILE A 43 -4.62 11.37 -28.45
CA ILE A 43 -4.60 12.03 -27.13
C ILE A 43 -5.29 11.16 -26.08
N ALA A 44 -6.41 10.53 -26.42
CA ALA A 44 -7.13 9.62 -25.53
C ALA A 44 -6.29 8.38 -25.20
N ALA A 45 -5.64 7.79 -26.19
CA ALA A 45 -4.75 6.64 -25.99
C ALA A 45 -3.54 6.99 -25.09
N LEU A 46 -2.92 8.16 -25.30
CA LEU A 46 -1.85 8.68 -24.46
C LEU A 46 -2.32 8.97 -23.03
N SER A 47 -3.50 9.56 -22.88
CA SER A 47 -4.05 9.89 -21.57
C SER A 47 -4.38 8.62 -20.78
N LEU A 48 -4.91 7.60 -21.45
CA LEU A 48 -5.22 6.31 -20.85
C LEU A 48 -3.95 5.58 -20.40
N SER A 49 -2.89 5.57 -21.22
CA SER A 49 -1.62 4.95 -20.85
C SER A 49 -0.95 5.66 -19.66
N LEU A 50 -1.00 7.00 -19.64
CA LEU A 50 -0.49 7.79 -18.51
C LEU A 50 -1.29 7.55 -17.22
N MET A 51 -2.62 7.46 -17.34
CA MET A 51 -3.49 7.14 -16.21
C MET A 51 -3.18 5.76 -15.62
N LEU A 52 -2.95 4.75 -16.45
CA LEU A 52 -2.54 3.42 -15.97
C LEU A 52 -1.18 3.50 -15.27
N LEU A 53 -0.20 4.17 -15.88
CA LEU A 53 1.14 4.29 -15.31
C LEU A 53 1.14 4.95 -13.91
N THR A 54 0.36 6.02 -13.73
CA THR A 54 0.25 6.69 -12.42
C THR A 54 -0.33 5.76 -11.34
N ARG A 55 -1.33 4.93 -11.69
CA ARG A 55 -1.85 3.91 -10.77
C ARG A 55 -0.78 2.87 -10.41
N PHE A 56 -0.02 2.39 -11.40
CA PHE A 56 1.09 1.46 -11.16
C PHE A 56 2.20 2.06 -10.30
N ALA A 57 2.51 3.36 -10.48
CA ALA A 57 3.49 4.07 -9.68
C ALA A 57 3.06 4.12 -8.21
N VAL A 58 1.81 4.50 -7.93
CA VAL A 58 1.25 4.53 -6.56
C VAL A 58 1.27 3.14 -5.92
N ILE A 59 0.93 2.09 -6.66
CA ILE A 59 0.97 0.70 -6.16
C ILE A 59 2.41 0.32 -5.82
N THR A 60 3.36 0.65 -6.67
CA THR A 60 4.78 0.33 -6.47
C THR A 60 5.35 1.07 -5.26
N GLU A 61 5.05 2.36 -5.12
CA GLU A 61 5.44 3.16 -3.96
C GLU A 61 4.86 2.57 -2.67
N THR A 62 3.57 2.23 -2.67
CA THR A 62 2.91 1.61 -1.52
C THR A 62 3.55 0.27 -1.17
N ARG A 63 3.83 -0.57 -2.17
CA ARG A 63 4.55 -1.85 -1.97
C ARG A 63 5.94 -1.63 -1.38
N TYR A 64 6.66 -0.63 -1.86
CA TYR A 64 7.98 -0.31 -1.35
C TYR A 64 7.92 0.13 0.12
N ARG A 65 6.97 1.00 0.48
CA ARG A 65 6.73 1.42 1.86
C ARG A 65 6.36 0.25 2.77
N VAL A 66 5.48 -0.65 2.32
CA VAL A 66 5.11 -1.85 3.08
C VAL A 66 6.32 -2.75 3.28
N ASN A 67 7.11 -3.00 2.23
CA ASN A 67 8.31 -3.82 2.33
C ASN A 67 9.31 -3.21 3.29
N HIS A 68 9.53 -1.89 3.22
CA HIS A 68 10.41 -1.18 4.15
C HIS A 68 9.96 -1.32 5.60
N LEU A 69 8.65 -1.16 5.87
CA LEU A 69 8.09 -1.36 7.21
C LEU A 69 8.27 -2.80 7.69
N ASN A 70 8.05 -3.80 6.83
CA ASN A 70 8.26 -5.20 7.17
C ASN A 70 9.72 -5.48 7.52
N THR A 71 10.68 -4.94 6.76
CA THR A 71 12.10 -5.07 7.08
C THR A 71 12.45 -4.43 8.42
N GLN A 72 11.90 -3.24 8.73
CA GLN A 72 12.11 -2.61 10.03
C GLN A 72 11.53 -3.46 11.17
N LEU A 73 10.34 -4.04 10.97
CA LEU A 73 9.69 -4.91 11.95
C LEU A 73 10.52 -6.16 12.20
N GLU A 74 11.01 -6.81 11.14
CA GLU A 74 11.92 -7.96 11.24
C GLU A 74 13.20 -7.61 11.99
N GLN A 75 13.84 -6.49 11.65
CA GLN A 75 15.04 -6.01 12.35
C GLN A 75 14.77 -5.78 13.84
N LEU A 76 13.61 -5.20 14.19
CA LEU A 76 13.24 -4.95 15.57
C LEU A 76 12.95 -6.26 16.33
N HIS A 77 12.31 -7.23 15.66
CA HIS A 77 12.08 -8.55 16.21
C HIS A 77 13.39 -9.29 16.47
N THR A 78 14.33 -9.26 15.53
CA THR A 78 15.67 -9.82 15.71
C THR A 78 16.42 -9.15 16.85
N GLN A 79 16.33 -7.82 16.98
CA GLN A 79 16.94 -7.10 18.11
C GLN A 79 16.34 -7.51 19.45
N LYS A 80 15.01 -7.65 19.52
CA LYS A 80 14.32 -8.12 20.73
C LYS A 80 14.79 -9.53 21.11
N GLU A 81 14.81 -10.47 20.16
CA GLU A 81 15.25 -11.84 20.43
C GLU A 81 16.73 -11.89 20.84
N LYS A 82 17.60 -11.09 20.21
CA LYS A 82 18.99 -10.96 20.63
C LYS A 82 19.09 -10.45 22.07
N LEU A 83 18.37 -9.38 22.41
CA LEU A 83 18.38 -8.81 23.75
C LEU A 83 17.82 -9.78 24.79
N ARG A 84 16.80 -10.56 24.42
CA ARG A 84 16.26 -11.64 25.26
C ARG A 84 17.33 -12.70 25.53
N VAL A 85 18.04 -13.16 24.50
CA VAL A 85 19.13 -14.13 24.65
C VAL A 85 20.27 -13.57 25.51
N GLU A 86 20.61 -12.29 25.35
CA GLU A 86 21.59 -11.62 26.21
C GLU A 86 21.13 -11.53 27.66
N ALA A 87 19.86 -11.19 27.90
CA ALA A 87 19.27 -11.18 29.23
C ALA A 87 19.25 -12.57 29.86
N GLU A 88 18.88 -13.61 29.11
CA GLU A 88 18.96 -15.00 29.57
C GLU A 88 20.40 -15.42 29.85
N LYS A 89 21.38 -14.98 29.05
CA LYS A 89 22.80 -15.24 29.29
C LYS A 89 23.30 -14.60 30.58
N VAL A 90 22.91 -13.35 30.85
CA VAL A 90 23.23 -12.62 32.08
C VAL A 90 22.48 -13.23 33.29
N SER A 91 21.25 -13.69 33.08
CA SER A 91 20.46 -14.38 34.12
C SER A 91 20.95 -15.80 34.40
N LYS A 92 21.81 -16.39 33.57
CA LYS A 92 22.38 -17.70 33.88
C LYS A 92 23.28 -17.58 35.10
N SER A 93 22.98 -18.40 36.11
CA SER A 93 23.72 -18.49 37.38
C SER A 93 25.24 -18.55 37.17
N ARG A 94 25.71 -19.22 36.11
CA ARG A 94 27.14 -19.34 35.79
C ARG A 94 27.81 -18.01 35.42
N TRP A 95 27.09 -17.09 34.75
CA TRP A 95 27.62 -15.76 34.45
C TRP A 95 27.67 -14.89 35.70
N ILE A 96 26.63 -14.97 36.53
CA ILE A 96 26.58 -14.27 37.83
C ILE A 96 27.73 -14.75 38.73
N GLU A 97 27.97 -16.07 38.77
CA GLU A 97 29.06 -16.69 39.52
C GLU A 97 30.43 -16.21 39.02
N SER A 98 30.68 -16.22 37.70
CA SER A 98 31.96 -15.72 37.17
C SER A 98 32.15 -14.23 37.46
N GLU A 99 31.10 -13.42 37.33
CA GLU A 99 31.20 -11.98 37.57
C GLU A 99 31.43 -11.67 39.06
N ALA A 100 30.81 -12.46 39.96
CA ALA A 100 31.03 -12.39 41.40
C ALA A 100 32.47 -12.76 41.77
N ILE A 101 33.01 -13.84 41.21
CA ILE A 101 34.38 -14.27 41.48
C ILE A 101 35.39 -13.32 40.84
N ASP A 102 35.25 -13.01 39.55
CA ASP A 102 36.28 -12.32 38.77
C ASP A 102 36.31 -10.80 39.03
N ARG A 103 35.15 -10.17 39.27
CA ARG A 103 35.07 -8.70 39.46
C ARG A 103 34.85 -8.27 40.88
N LEU A 104 34.12 -9.05 41.68
CA LEU A 104 33.83 -8.73 43.07
C LEU A 104 34.75 -9.48 44.04
N ASP A 105 35.68 -10.30 43.53
CA ASP A 105 36.59 -11.14 44.32
C ASP A 105 35.86 -12.00 45.35
N MET A 106 34.63 -12.42 45.02
CA MET A 106 33.83 -13.27 45.89
C MET A 106 34.40 -14.68 45.88
N GLN A 107 34.50 -15.28 47.06
CA GLN A 107 34.93 -16.66 47.23
C GLN A 107 33.78 -17.52 47.73
N TYR A 108 33.77 -18.80 47.34
CA TYR A 108 32.81 -19.75 47.87
C TYR A 108 32.99 -19.89 49.39
N PRO A 109 31.89 -19.92 50.17
CA PRO A 109 31.97 -20.09 51.61
C PRO A 109 32.57 -21.45 51.97
N SER A 110 33.36 -21.49 53.04
CA SER A 110 33.82 -22.77 53.60
C SER A 110 32.63 -23.56 54.18
N PRO A 111 32.72 -24.89 54.29
CA PRO A 111 31.63 -25.71 54.85
C PRO A 111 31.18 -25.28 56.25
N GLU A 112 32.09 -24.68 57.02
CA GLU A 112 31.86 -24.16 58.38
C GLU A 112 31.02 -22.87 58.40
N GLN A 113 30.99 -22.13 57.28
CA GLN A 113 30.23 -20.89 57.13
C GLN A 113 28.81 -21.13 56.59
N ILE A 114 28.47 -22.37 56.23
CA ILE A 114 27.16 -22.73 55.66
C ILE A 114 26.20 -23.13 56.78
N LEU A 115 25.18 -22.30 57.02
CA LEU A 115 24.10 -22.59 57.96
C LEU A 115 22.85 -23.08 57.21
N TYR A 116 22.46 -24.34 57.42
CA TYR A 116 21.22 -24.89 56.87
C TYR A 116 20.05 -24.60 57.80
N ILE A 117 19.15 -23.71 57.38
CA ILE A 117 17.92 -23.40 58.11
C ILE A 117 16.83 -24.38 57.64
N HIS A 118 16.29 -25.18 58.56
CA HIS A 118 15.11 -26.00 58.28
C HIS A 118 13.85 -25.17 58.48
N VAL A 119 13.03 -25.10 57.44
CA VAL A 119 11.77 -24.36 57.46
C VAL A 119 10.61 -25.34 57.36
N HIS A 120 9.61 -25.20 58.22
CA HIS A 120 8.43 -26.06 58.19
C HIS A 120 7.54 -25.70 56.99
N PRO A 121 7.16 -26.66 56.14
CA PRO A 121 6.39 -26.39 54.92
C PRO A 121 5.00 -25.80 55.20
N ALA A 122 4.41 -26.11 56.36
CA ALA A 122 3.13 -25.57 56.79
C ALA A 122 3.18 -24.05 57.03
N GLU A 123 4.24 -23.57 57.69
CA GLU A 123 4.45 -22.15 58.00
C GLU A 123 4.70 -21.32 56.73
N VAL A 124 5.44 -21.89 55.77
CA VAL A 124 5.69 -21.26 54.46
C VAL A 124 4.39 -21.16 53.63
N ALA A 125 3.55 -22.19 53.67
CA ALA A 125 2.26 -22.19 52.97
C ALA A 125 1.33 -21.12 53.56
N GLU A 126 1.27 -21.02 54.89
CA GLU A 126 0.48 -19.99 55.57
C GLU A 126 0.99 -18.57 55.22
N LEU A 127 2.29 -18.32 55.35
CA LEU A 127 2.91 -17.03 55.01
C LEU A 127 2.71 -16.63 53.55
N SER A 128 2.85 -17.57 52.60
CA SER A 128 2.70 -17.28 51.17
C SER A 128 1.24 -16.94 50.81
N SER A 129 0.27 -17.59 51.45
CA SER A 129 -1.16 -17.25 51.31
C SER A 129 -1.51 -15.88 51.90
N GLN A 130 -0.94 -15.54 53.06
CA GLN A 130 -1.09 -14.23 53.68
C GLN A 130 -0.44 -13.11 52.85
N LEU A 131 0.71 -13.38 52.23
CA LEU A 131 1.37 -12.41 51.36
C LEU A 131 0.58 -12.15 50.09
N SER A 132 0.04 -13.21 49.48
CA SER A 132 -0.75 -13.11 48.24
C SER A 132 -2.05 -12.34 48.46
N SER A 133 -2.77 -12.61 49.56
CA SER A 133 -3.98 -11.86 49.93
C SER A 133 -3.69 -10.38 50.23
N LYS A 134 -2.56 -10.07 50.87
CA LYS A 134 -2.14 -8.69 51.16
C LYS A 134 -1.71 -7.91 49.90
N ILE A 135 -1.21 -8.60 48.88
CA ILE A 135 -0.86 -8.00 47.58
C ILE A 135 -2.13 -7.69 46.77
N GLU A 136 -3.18 -8.51 46.88
CA GLU A 136 -4.47 -8.26 46.23
C GLU A 136 -5.24 -7.08 46.85
N GLU A 137 -5.08 -6.80 48.14
CA GLU A 137 -5.77 -5.68 48.82
C GLU A 137 -5.23 -4.28 48.48
N ASN A 138 -4.10 -4.15 47.77
CA ASN A 138 -3.55 -2.83 47.38
C ASN A 138 -3.42 -2.66 45.85
N PRO A 139 -4.53 -2.44 45.13
CA PRO A 139 -4.52 -2.27 43.69
C PRO A 139 -4.23 -0.80 43.32
N THR A 140 -3.01 -0.31 43.54
CA THR A 140 -2.60 0.97 42.95
C THR A 140 -1.87 0.74 41.63
N TYR A 141 -2.57 0.20 40.63
CA TYR A 141 -2.19 0.33 39.21
C TYR A 141 -3.45 0.40 38.35
N HIS A 142 -3.92 1.62 38.07
CA HIS A 142 -4.91 1.87 37.02
C HIS A 142 -4.23 1.75 35.65
N VAL A 143 -4.46 0.64 34.94
CA VAL A 143 -4.31 0.63 33.49
C VAL A 143 -5.55 1.32 32.92
N ALA A 144 -5.39 2.58 32.50
CA ALA A 144 -6.41 3.32 31.79
C ALA A 144 -6.69 2.63 30.45
N SER A 145 -7.74 1.80 30.41
CA SER A 145 -8.33 1.27 29.18
C SER A 145 -9.00 2.43 28.45
N ASN A 146 -8.28 2.97 27.49
CA ASN A 146 -8.68 4.08 26.65
C ASN A 146 -9.65 3.57 25.57
N ASN A 147 -10.94 3.87 25.78
CA ASN A 147 -12.09 3.56 24.93
C ASN A 147 -12.08 4.22 23.53
N ASN A 148 -10.90 4.45 22.94
CA ASN A 148 -10.72 5.10 21.64
C ASN A 148 -11.14 4.23 20.46
N LEU A 149 -11.30 2.91 20.63
CA LEU A 149 -11.72 2.01 19.53
C LEU A 149 -13.17 2.24 19.12
N ASN A 150 -14.08 2.45 20.07
CA ASN A 150 -15.50 2.71 19.76
C ASN A 150 -15.67 4.02 18.98
N LYS A 151 -14.83 5.01 19.30
CA LYS A 151 -14.83 6.32 18.63
C LYS A 151 -14.33 6.24 17.18
N VAL A 152 -13.37 5.35 16.90
CA VAL A 152 -12.88 5.10 15.53
C VAL A 152 -13.92 4.35 14.71
N PHE A 153 -14.63 3.39 15.31
CA PHE A 153 -15.74 2.71 14.65
C PHE A 153 -16.87 3.66 14.25
N ASP A 154 -17.27 4.60 15.12
CA ASP A 154 -18.30 5.59 14.79
C ASP A 154 -17.90 6.50 13.63
N ILE A 155 -16.62 6.90 13.55
CA ILE A 155 -16.10 7.71 12.43
C ILE A 155 -16.12 6.92 11.12
N ILE A 156 -15.73 5.64 11.15
CA ILE A 156 -15.73 4.78 9.96
C ILE A 156 -17.15 4.51 9.48
N VAL A 157 -18.09 4.24 10.39
CA VAL A 157 -19.50 4.03 10.05
C VAL A 157 -20.15 5.31 9.50
N GLY A 158 -19.77 6.49 10.02
CA GLY A 158 -20.22 7.78 9.50
C GLY A 158 -19.75 8.08 8.07
N LEU A 159 -18.58 7.55 7.66
CA LEU A 159 -18.01 7.73 6.32
C LEU A 159 -18.68 6.87 5.23
N PHE A 160 -19.39 5.81 5.61
CA PHE A 160 -20.13 4.93 4.69
C PHE A 160 -21.62 5.27 4.57
N LYS A 161 -22.08 6.35 5.22
CA LYS A 161 -23.46 6.83 5.11
C LYS A 161 -23.54 7.97 4.08
N ILE A 162 -23.34 7.63 2.81
CA ILE A 162 -23.81 8.40 1.64
C ILE A 162 -24.52 7.42 0.69
#